data_AF-A0ABD3K4V8-F1
#
_entry.id   AF-A0ABD3K4V8-F1
#
_cell.length_a   1.000
_cell.length_b   1.000
_cell.length_c   1.000
_cell.angle_alpha   90.00
_cell.angle_beta   90.00
_cell.angle_gamma   90.00
#
_symmetry.space_group_name_H-M   'P 1'
#
loop_
_entity.id
_entity.type
_entity.pdbx_description
1 polymer ?
#
loop_
_entity_poly.entity_id
_entity_poly.type
_entity_poly.pdbx_seq_one_letter_code
_entity_poly.pdbx_strand_id
1 'polypeptide(L)'
;MQSLQMLSEWGYNIGTRLIDEFLAKANISRCVDFKETAEMIAKVGFKMFLGVTASVTNWDIEGTCCNMVLEENPLVDFVELPDTCQGLYYCNVLCGVIRGALEMVSMKTEVTWVRDVLRGDDSYELQVKLLKQVPQEYPYKDDE
;
A
#
# COMPACT_ATOMS: atom_id res chain seq x y z
N MET A 1 -18.08 -9.85 -2.20
CA MET A 1 -16.80 -10.40 -2.69
C MET A 1 -16.34 -9.77 -4.00
N GLN A 2 -17.14 -9.73 -5.07
CA GLN A 2 -16.73 -9.13 -6.35
C GLN A 2 -16.37 -7.62 -6.24
N SER A 3 -17.10 -6.86 -5.43
CA SER A 3 -16.83 -5.43 -5.21
C SER A 3 -15.45 -5.13 -4.60
N LEU A 4 -15.00 -5.96 -3.65
CA LEU A 4 -13.68 -5.80 -3.01
C LEU A 4 -12.53 -6.01 -4.01
N GLN A 5 -12.67 -6.99 -4.90
CA GLN A 5 -11.70 -7.25 -5.95
C GLN A 5 -11.63 -6.08 -6.94
N MET A 6 -12.77 -5.49 -7.30
CA MET A 6 -12.79 -4.32 -8.21
C MET A 6 -12.11 -3.09 -7.60
N LEU A 7 -12.35 -2.78 -6.31
CA LEU A 7 -11.71 -1.64 -5.64
C LEU A 7 -10.19 -1.81 -5.55
N SER A 8 -9.72 -3.02 -5.23
CA SER A 8 -8.29 -3.33 -5.20
C SER A 8 -7.66 -3.24 -6.60
N GLU A 9 -8.38 -3.65 -7.64
CA GLU A 9 -7.90 -3.56 -9.03
C GLU A 9 -7.82 -2.12 -9.52
N TRP A 10 -8.79 -1.28 -9.18
CA TRP A 10 -8.70 0.16 -9.44
C TRP A 10 -7.52 0.79 -8.72
N GLY A 11 -7.35 0.46 -7.44
CA GLY A 11 -6.20 0.92 -6.66
C GLY A 11 -4.88 0.50 -7.27
N TYR A 12 -4.78 -0.75 -7.76
CA TYR A 12 -3.57 -1.26 -8.40
C TYR A 12 -3.15 -0.42 -9.61
N ASN A 13 -4.09 -0.14 -10.52
CA ASN A 13 -3.83 0.68 -11.70
C ASN A 13 -3.45 2.14 -11.36
N ILE A 14 -3.94 2.65 -10.24
CA ILE A 14 -3.54 3.96 -9.72
C ILE A 14 -2.11 3.88 -9.17
N GLY A 15 -1.82 2.89 -8.31
CA GLY A 15 -0.52 2.71 -7.67
C GLY A 15 0.63 2.54 -8.65
N THR A 16 0.42 1.80 -9.75
CA THR A 16 1.44 1.62 -10.79
C THR A 16 1.83 2.91 -11.51
N ARG A 17 0.96 3.93 -11.51
CA ARG A 17 1.22 5.25 -12.11
C ARG A 17 1.75 6.26 -11.09
N LEU A 18 1.31 6.17 -9.84
CA LEU A 18 1.71 7.10 -8.77
C LEU A 18 3.18 6.94 -8.38
N ILE A 19 3.73 5.74 -8.52
CA ILE A 19 5.10 5.45 -8.09
C ILE A 19 6.16 6.29 -8.81
N ASP A 20 5.95 6.61 -10.09
CA ASP A 20 6.89 7.43 -10.86
C ASP A 20 7.00 8.84 -10.29
N GLU A 21 5.87 9.45 -9.94
CA GLU A 21 5.82 10.75 -9.29
C GLU A 21 6.42 10.70 -7.88
N PHE A 22 6.14 9.63 -7.13
CA PHE A 22 6.71 9.42 -5.81
C PHE A 22 8.24 9.33 -5.85
N LEU A 23 8.81 8.52 -6.74
CA LEU A 23 10.27 8.37 -6.87
C LEU A 23 10.94 9.67 -7.31
N ALA A 24 10.32 10.40 -8.26
CA ALA A 24 10.84 11.67 -8.73
C ALA A 24 10.88 12.75 -7.63
N LYS A 25 9.84 12.83 -6.79
CA LYS A 25 9.74 13.84 -5.72
C LYS A 25 10.45 13.44 -4.43
N ALA A 26 10.50 12.16 -4.12
CA ALA A 26 11.18 11.65 -2.92
C ALA A 26 12.70 11.54 -3.08
N ASN A 27 13.23 11.79 -4.29
CA ASN A 27 14.65 11.70 -4.64
C ASN A 27 15.27 10.34 -4.29
N ILE A 28 14.47 9.27 -4.43
CA ILE A 28 14.88 7.90 -4.14
C ILE A 28 15.36 7.27 -5.45
N SER A 29 16.63 6.86 -5.50
CA SER A 29 17.21 6.28 -6.72
C SER A 29 16.79 4.83 -6.97
N ARG A 30 16.48 4.07 -5.91
CA ARG A 30 15.98 2.67 -5.95
C ARG A 30 15.71 2.20 -4.53
N CYS A 31 14.50 1.70 -4.24
CA CYS A 31 14.25 0.99 -2.99
C CYS A 31 14.72 -0.46 -3.13
N VAL A 32 15.76 -0.85 -2.40
CA VAL A 32 16.31 -2.22 -2.45
C VAL A 32 15.76 -3.06 -1.29
N ASP A 33 15.57 -2.43 -0.14
CA ASP A 33 15.08 -3.08 1.07
C ASP A 33 13.59 -2.86 1.30
N PHE A 34 12.87 -3.94 1.63
CA PHE A 34 11.43 -3.89 1.85
C PHE A 34 11.07 -3.07 3.09
N LYS A 35 11.90 -3.11 4.15
CA LYS A 35 11.64 -2.33 5.37
C LYS A 35 11.76 -0.84 5.12
N GLU A 36 12.84 -0.42 4.46
CA GLU A 36 13.01 0.98 4.04
C GLU A 36 11.86 1.43 3.13
N THR A 37 11.43 0.58 2.19
CA THR A 37 10.31 0.89 1.30
C THR A 37 9.00 1.12 2.07
N ALA A 38 8.70 0.22 3.01
CA ALA A 38 7.50 0.33 3.84
C ALA A 38 7.51 1.64 4.66
N GLU A 39 8.65 2.00 5.25
CA GLU A 39 8.82 3.27 5.98
C GLU A 39 8.63 4.50 5.09
N MET A 40 9.18 4.46 3.86
CA MET A 40 9.03 5.55 2.90
C MET A 40 7.57 5.72 2.45
N ILE A 41 6.86 4.62 2.20
CA ILE A 41 5.43 4.67 1.91
C ILE A 41 4.67 5.27 3.09
N ALA A 42 4.94 4.79 4.31
CA ALA A 42 4.24 5.22 5.52
C ALA A 42 4.42 6.71 5.83
N LYS A 43 5.66 7.22 5.76
CA LYS A 43 5.99 8.60 6.18
C LYS A 43 5.92 9.62 5.06
N VAL A 44 6.28 9.23 3.84
CA VAL A 44 6.37 10.15 2.69
C VAL A 44 5.21 9.92 1.72
N GLY A 45 4.90 8.67 1.39
CA GLY A 45 3.86 8.33 0.41
C GLY A 45 2.48 8.77 0.86
N PHE A 46 2.04 8.31 2.03
CA PHE A 46 0.74 8.73 2.60
C PHE A 46 0.66 10.24 2.77
N LYS A 47 1.75 10.89 3.19
CA LYS A 47 1.75 12.35 3.39
C LYS A 47 1.61 13.10 2.06
N MET A 48 2.26 12.60 1.01
CA MET A 48 2.24 13.23 -0.31
C MET A 48 0.87 13.13 -0.99
N PHE A 49 0.17 11.98 -0.86
CA PHE A 49 -1.06 11.72 -1.60
C PHE A 49 -2.35 11.88 -0.79
N LEU A 50 -2.29 11.67 0.52
CA LEU A 50 -3.46 11.74 1.41
C LEU A 50 -3.31 12.81 2.51
N GLY A 51 -2.14 13.45 2.63
CA GLY A 51 -1.90 14.49 3.64
C GLY A 51 -1.69 13.98 5.07
N VAL A 52 -1.78 12.66 5.28
CA VAL A 52 -1.63 11.98 6.58
C VAL A 52 -0.36 11.15 6.61
N THR A 53 0.12 10.80 7.80
CA THR A 53 1.23 9.85 7.96
C THR A 53 0.74 8.53 8.51
N ALA A 54 1.47 7.46 8.22
CA ALA A 54 1.28 6.15 8.84
C ALA A 54 2.54 5.75 9.62
N SER A 55 2.39 4.78 10.52
CA SER A 55 3.51 4.11 11.19
C SER A 55 3.60 2.66 10.73
N VAL A 56 4.83 2.13 10.64
CA VAL A 56 5.07 0.72 10.34
C VAL A 56 5.36 -0.01 11.65
N THR A 57 4.62 -1.08 11.91
CA THR A 57 4.69 -1.86 13.15
C THR A 57 4.63 -3.36 12.83
N ASN A 58 4.74 -4.20 13.87
CA ASN A 58 4.50 -5.64 13.81
C ASN A 58 5.29 -6.36 12.71
N TRP A 59 6.57 -6.03 12.57
CA TRP A 59 7.48 -6.76 11.71
C TRP A 59 7.61 -8.21 12.15
N ASP A 60 7.54 -9.14 11.19
CA ASP A 60 7.95 -10.52 11.42
C ASP A 60 9.48 -10.63 11.55
N ILE A 61 9.94 -11.79 12.04
CA ILE A 61 11.37 -12.06 12.25
C ILE A 61 12.15 -11.98 10.94
N GLU A 62 11.52 -12.43 9.84
CA GLU A 62 12.12 -12.47 8.50
C GLU A 62 12.15 -11.09 7.84
N GLY A 63 11.39 -10.11 8.35
CA GLY A 63 11.30 -8.78 7.75
C GLY A 63 10.54 -8.75 6.44
N THR A 64 9.62 -9.70 6.23
CA THR A 64 8.80 -9.84 5.02
C THR A 64 7.35 -9.45 5.24
N CYS A 65 6.92 -9.26 6.49
CA CYS A 65 5.55 -8.88 6.81
C CYS A 65 5.55 -7.75 7.85
N CYS A 66 4.71 -6.74 7.65
CA CYS A 66 4.53 -5.63 8.59
C CYS A 66 3.10 -5.09 8.52
N ASN A 67 2.75 -4.28 9.51
CA ASN A 67 1.47 -3.58 9.55
C ASN A 67 1.71 -2.07 9.39
N MET A 68 0.98 -1.44 8.47
CA MET A 68 0.90 0.01 8.32
C MET A 68 -0.34 0.51 9.05
N VAL A 69 -0.14 1.33 10.08
CA VAL A 69 -1.20 1.90 10.91
C VAL A 69 -1.37 3.37 10.54
N LEU A 70 -2.56 3.73 10.06
CA LEU A 70 -2.93 5.13 9.79
C LEU A 70 -3.60 5.71 11.03
N GLU A 71 -3.15 6.89 11.45
CA GLU A 71 -3.76 7.61 12.57
C GLU A 71 -5.11 8.22 12.17
N GLU A 72 -5.18 8.71 10.93
CA GLU A 72 -6.37 9.34 10.35
C GLU A 72 -6.56 8.84 8.92
N ASN A 73 -7.82 8.74 8.48
CA ASN A 73 -8.16 8.35 7.12
C ASN A 73 -9.15 9.35 6.50
N PRO A 74 -8.67 10.36 5.76
CA PRO A 74 -9.51 11.44 5.24
C PRO A 74 -10.54 10.97 4.21
N LEU A 75 -10.43 9.74 3.72
CA LEU A 75 -11.38 9.15 2.78
C LEU A 75 -12.69 8.74 3.46
N VAL A 76 -12.74 8.68 4.79
CA VAL A 76 -13.89 8.17 5.55
C VAL A 76 -14.49 9.16 6.54
N ASP A 77 -13.97 10.39 6.63
CA ASP A 77 -14.41 11.43 7.60
C ASP A 77 -15.93 11.70 7.59
N PHE A 78 -16.61 11.45 6.46
CA PHE A 78 -18.04 11.69 6.29
C PHE A 78 -18.78 10.45 5.75
N VAL A 79 -18.21 9.26 5.95
CA VAL A 79 -18.76 8.01 5.42
C VAL A 79 -19.36 7.19 6.55
N GLU A 80 -20.65 6.87 6.41
CA GLU A 80 -21.33 5.85 7.22
C GLU A 80 -21.69 4.67 6.31
N LEU A 81 -21.23 3.47 6.67
CA LEU A 81 -21.55 2.25 5.93
C LEU A 81 -22.97 1.76 6.30
N PRO A 82 -23.86 1.53 5.33
CA PRO A 82 -25.13 0.86 5.58
C PRO A 82 -24.92 -0.57 6.10
N ASP A 83 -25.89 -1.10 6.85
CA ASP A 83 -25.86 -2.47 7.38
C ASP A 83 -25.65 -3.54 6.30
N THR A 84 -26.18 -3.29 5.10
CA THR A 84 -26.03 -4.17 3.93
C THR A 84 -24.59 -4.22 3.39
N CYS A 85 -23.74 -3.26 3.77
CA CYS A 85 -22.37 -3.09 3.32
C CYS A 85 -21.33 -3.36 4.42
N GLN A 86 -21.73 -3.87 5.59
CA GLN A 86 -20.79 -4.22 6.68
C GLN A 86 -19.75 -5.28 6.31
N GLY A 87 -19.89 -5.99 5.18
CA GLY A 87 -18.86 -6.90 4.65
C GLY A 87 -17.82 -6.23 3.73
N LEU A 88 -17.92 -4.93 3.49
CA LEU A 88 -17.06 -4.17 2.59
C LEU A 88 -15.93 -3.49 3.38
N TYR A 89 -14.71 -3.56 2.85
CA TYR A 89 -13.63 -2.64 3.18
C TYR A 89 -13.74 -1.47 2.22
N TYR A 90 -14.29 -0.35 2.69
CA TYR A 90 -14.57 0.81 1.86
C TYR A 90 -13.28 1.32 1.19
N CYS A 91 -12.20 1.41 1.95
CA CYS A 91 -10.89 1.85 1.49
C CYS A 91 -10.03 0.72 0.91
N ASN A 92 -10.61 -0.35 0.36
CA ASN A 92 -9.82 -1.43 -0.27
C ASN A 92 -9.01 -0.97 -1.50
N VAL A 93 -9.31 0.23 -2.01
CA VAL A 93 -8.47 0.92 -3.01
C VAL A 93 -7.04 1.15 -2.48
N LEU A 94 -6.84 1.42 -1.19
CA LEU A 94 -5.52 1.62 -0.59
C LEU A 94 -4.66 0.36 -0.69
N CYS A 95 -5.24 -0.82 -0.46
CA CYS A 95 -4.57 -2.10 -0.66
C CYS A 95 -4.06 -2.24 -2.10
N GLY A 96 -4.90 -1.87 -3.06
CA GLY A 96 -4.55 -1.85 -4.48
C GLY A 96 -3.39 -0.90 -4.76
N VAL A 97 -3.47 0.34 -4.28
CA VAL A 97 -2.45 1.38 -4.52
C VAL A 97 -1.09 0.93 -4.00
N ILE A 98 -1.03 0.44 -2.75
CA ILE A 98 0.23 -0.04 -2.15
C ILE A 98 0.79 -1.22 -2.94
N ARG A 99 -0.06 -2.18 -3.32
CA ARG A 99 0.36 -3.33 -4.14
C ARG A 99 0.92 -2.90 -5.50
N GLY A 100 0.21 -2.01 -6.20
CA GLY A 100 0.63 -1.52 -7.51
C GLY A 100 1.92 -0.72 -7.47
N ALA A 101 2.07 0.14 -6.46
CA ALA A 101 3.29 0.92 -6.26
C ALA A 101 4.50 0.02 -5.94
N LEU A 102 4.33 -0.97 -5.06
CA LEU A 102 5.38 -1.90 -4.68
C LEU A 102 5.80 -2.82 -5.84
N GLU A 103 4.86 -3.25 -6.67
CA GLU A 103 5.15 -4.10 -7.83
C GLU A 103 6.06 -3.40 -8.85
N MET A 104 5.89 -2.09 -9.04
CA MET A 104 6.73 -1.28 -9.94
C MET A 104 8.17 -1.08 -9.42
N VAL A 105 8.39 -1.24 -8.11
CA VAL A 105 9.73 -1.28 -7.50
C VAL A 105 10.18 -2.72 -7.23
N SER A 106 9.73 -3.66 -8.06
CA SER A 106 10.18 -5.06 -8.03
C SER A 106 9.79 -5.83 -6.77
N MET A 107 8.79 -5.38 -6.01
CA MET A 107 8.32 -6.03 -4.78
C MET A 107 6.88 -6.50 -4.95
N LYS A 108 6.68 -7.79 -5.20
CA LYS A 108 5.31 -8.33 -5.24
C LYS A 108 4.82 -8.56 -3.82
N THR A 109 3.73 -7.88 -3.47
CA THR A 109 3.15 -7.93 -2.13
C THR A 109 1.68 -8.35 -2.13
N GLU A 110 1.25 -8.87 -0.98
CA GLU A 110 -0.16 -9.00 -0.61
C GLU A 110 -0.48 -7.92 0.42
N VAL A 111 -1.58 -7.20 0.22
CA VAL A 111 -2.03 -6.12 1.11
C VAL A 111 -3.47 -6.35 1.52
N THR A 112 -3.72 -6.42 2.82
CA THR A 112 -5.04 -6.72 3.38
C THR A 112 -5.35 -5.82 4.57
N TRP A 113 -6.63 -5.53 4.77
CA TRP A 113 -7.09 -4.84 5.98
C TRP A 113 -7.09 -5.80 7.17
N VAL A 114 -6.54 -5.34 8.28
CA VAL A 114 -6.55 -6.03 9.58
C VAL A 114 -7.54 -5.37 10.52
N ARG A 115 -7.57 -4.03 10.55
CA ARG A 115 -8.51 -3.21 11.33
C ARG A 115 -9.03 -2.03 10.53
N ASP A 116 -10.32 -1.75 10.66
CA ASP A 116 -10.99 -0.63 10.00
C ASP A 116 -12.05 -0.04 10.93
N VAL A 117 -11.89 1.24 11.29
CA VAL A 117 -12.81 1.95 12.18
C VAL A 117 -14.24 1.97 11.64
N LEU A 118 -14.44 1.96 10.31
CA LEU A 118 -15.79 1.86 9.72
C LEU A 118 -16.49 0.53 10.03
N ARG A 119 -15.75 -0.47 10.49
CA ARG A 119 -16.23 -1.79 10.89
C ARG A 119 -16.31 -1.94 12.42
N GLY A 120 -16.01 -0.88 13.17
CA GLY A 120 -16.02 -0.86 14.63
C GLY A 120 -14.68 -1.18 15.31
N ASP A 121 -13.58 -1.23 14.55
CA ASP A 121 -12.24 -1.35 15.13
C ASP A 121 -11.73 -0.02 15.72
N ASP A 122 -10.61 -0.08 16.44
CA ASP A 122 -10.01 1.06 17.16
C ASP A 122 -9.00 1.87 16.31
N SER A 123 -8.65 1.37 15.14
CA SER A 123 -7.59 1.93 14.30
C SER A 123 -7.72 1.47 12.84
N TYR A 124 -7.02 2.15 11.93
CA TYR A 124 -6.89 1.74 10.53
C TYR A 124 -5.57 1.00 10.34
N GLU A 125 -5.62 -0.30 10.09
CA GLU A 125 -4.44 -1.16 10.00
C GLU A 125 -4.45 -2.00 8.73
N LEU A 126 -3.39 -1.87 7.94
CA LEU A 126 -3.13 -2.62 6.73
C LEU A 126 -1.94 -3.56 6.94
N GLN A 127 -2.11 -4.85 6.73
CA GLN A 127 -0.98 -5.78 6.66
C GLN A 127 -0.39 -5.77 5.25
N VAL A 128 0.93 -5.66 5.16
CA VAL A 128 1.69 -5.74 3.92
C VAL A 128 2.66 -6.89 4.03
N LYS A 129 2.49 -7.89 3.17
CA LYS A 129 3.33 -9.09 3.11
C LYS A 129 4.07 -9.17 1.78
N LEU A 130 5.38 -9.21 1.84
CA LEU A 130 6.25 -9.47 0.69
C LEU A 130 6.14 -10.95 0.29
N LEU A 131 5.73 -11.19 -0.95
CA LEU A 131 5.61 -12.54 -1.52
C LEU A 131 6.88 -12.93 -2.27
N LYS A 132 7.42 -12.00 -3.05
CA LYS A 132 8.66 -12.17 -3.80
C LYS A 132 9.27 -10.84 -4.18
N GLN A 133 10.60 -10.78 -4.19
CA GLN A 133 11.31 -9.78 -4.97
C GLN A 133 11.48 -10.29 -6.40
N VAL A 134 11.06 -9.48 -7.37
CA VAL A 134 11.19 -9.79 -8.79
C VAL A 134 12.45 -9.12 -9.30
N PRO A 135 13.47 -9.86 -9.74
CA PRO A 135 14.64 -9.24 -10.37
C PRO A 135 14.20 -8.36 -11.52
N GLN A 136 14.73 -7.14 -11.62
CA GLN A 136 14.51 -6.33 -12.83
C GLN A 136 15.17 -7.07 -14.01
N GLU A 137 14.36 -7.54 -14.96
CA GLU A 137 14.88 -7.95 -16.26
C GLU A 137 15.30 -6.68 -17.00
N TYR A 138 16.61 -6.47 -17.14
CA TYR A 138 17.14 -5.42 -18.01
C TYR A 138 16.98 -5.85 -19.47
N PRO A 139 16.22 -5.12 -20.31
CA PRO A 139 16.04 -5.46 -21.72
C PRO A 139 17.26 -5.12 -22.59
N TYR A 140 18.25 -4.41 -22.03
CA TYR A 140 19.49 -4.11 -22.74
C TYR A 140 20.54 -5.12 -22.29
N LYS A 141 20.83 -6.08 -23.16
CA LYS A 141 22.21 -6.55 -23.28
C LYS A 141 23.00 -5.33 -23.74
N ASP A 142 24.06 -4.99 -23.03
CA ASP A 142 25.08 -4.12 -23.59
C ASP A 142 25.55 -4.82 -24.88
N ASP A 143 25.10 -4.34 -26.03
CA ASP A 143 25.69 -4.70 -27.30
C ASP A 143 27.12 -4.11 -27.27
N GLU A 144 28.11 -4.99 -27.06
CA GLU A 144 29.55 -4.70 -27.18
C GLU A 144 29.91 -4.01 -28.51
#